data_AF-A0A353LVD3-F1
#
_entry.id   AF-A0A353LVD3-F1
#
_cell.length_a   1.000
_cell.length_b   1.000
_cell.length_c   1.000
_cell.angle_alpha   90.00
_cell.angle_beta   90.00
_cell.angle_gamma   90.00
#
_symmetry.space_group_name_H-M   'P 1'
#
loop_
_entity.id
_entity.type
_entity.pdbx_description
1 polymer ?
#
loop_
_entity_poly.entity_id
_entity_poly.type
_entity_poly.pdbx_seq_one_letter_code
_entity_poly.pdbx_strand_id
1 'polypeptide(L)' 'NGAGKSTLIKILSGIHTMDSGTVIYENSEVVFRNPRHAQEIGIATVHQELNLASAL' A
#
# COMPACT_ATOMS: atom_id res chain seq x y z
N ASN A 1 9.98 -2.87 14.00
CA ASN A 1 11.46 -2.73 14.00
C ASN A 1 11.96 -1.42 13.35
N GLY A 2 11.13 -0.40 13.10
CA GLY A 2 11.59 0.92 12.65
C GLY A 2 12.14 1.04 11.22
N ALA A 3 12.44 -0.05 10.53
CA ALA A 3 13.04 -0.05 9.19
C ALA A 3 12.13 0.42 8.03
N GLY A 4 10.97 1.03 8.31
CA GLY A 4 10.12 1.63 7.26
C GLY A 4 9.22 0.69 6.46
N LYS A 5 9.22 -0.63 6.72
CA LYS A 5 8.36 -1.60 5.99
C LYS A 5 6.89 -1.20 5.93
N SER A 6 6.31 -0.80 7.06
CA SER A 6 4.91 -0.37 7.10
C SER A 6 4.69 0.93 6.33
N THR A 7 5.67 1.84 6.31
CA THR A 7 5.61 3.06 5.50
C THR A 7 5.62 2.72 4.02
N LEU A 8 6.50 1.81 3.59
CA LEU A 8 6.54 1.32 2.20
C LEU A 8 5.21 0.68 1.80
N ILE A 9 4.65 -0.19 2.63
CA ILE A 9 3.34 -0.81 2.34
C ILE A 9 2.26 0.26 2.20
N LYS A 10 2.20 1.26 3.10
CA LYS A 10 1.22 2.35 3.02
C LYS A 10 1.40 3.22 1.77
N ILE A 11 2.62 3.40 1.30
CA ILE A 11 2.91 4.11 0.05
C ILE A 11 2.34 3.31 -1.13
N LEU A 12 2.69 2.02 -1.25
CA LEU A 12 2.25 1.16 -2.34
C LEU A 12 0.73 0.92 -2.32
N SER A 13 0.11 1.03 -1.15
CA SER A 13 -1.34 0.96 -0.97
C SER A 13 -2.06 2.31 -1.15
N GLY A 14 -1.34 3.38 -1.52
CA GLY A 14 -1.91 4.72 -1.73
C GLY A 14 -2.42 5.43 -0.47
N ILE A 15 -2.04 4.98 0.73
CA ILE A 15 -2.38 5.62 2.01
C ILE A 15 -1.45 6.81 2.31
N HIS A 16 -0.19 6.71 1.87
CA HIS A 16 0.80 7.77 2.03
C HIS A 16 1.42 8.15 0.69
N THR A 17 1.64 9.44 0.49
CA THR A 17 2.40 9.96 -0.66
C THR A 17 3.89 9.79 -0.40
N MET A 18 4.66 9.43 -1.42
CA MET A 18 6.13 9.46 -1.34
C MET A 18 6.64 10.89 -1.35
N ASP A 19 7.69 11.15 -0.58
CA ASP A 19 8.38 12.45 -0.63
C ASP A 19 9.26 12.59 -1.88
N SER A 20 9.86 11.49 -2.36
CA SER A 20 10.74 11.46 -3.53
C SER A 20 10.93 10.03 -4.08
N GLY A 21 11.54 9.93 -5.26
CA GLY A 21 11.80 8.65 -5.95
C GLY A 21 10.67 8.22 -6.88
N THR A 22 10.81 7.02 -7.46
CA THR A 22 9.91 6.50 -8.49
C THR A 22 9.54 5.05 -8.19
N VAL A 23 8.27 4.69 -8.44
CA VAL A 23 7.80 3.30 -8.46
C VAL A 23 7.44 2.94 -9.89
N ILE A 24 8.00 1.83 -10.39
CA ILE A 24 7.67 1.26 -11.69
C ILE A 24 6.84 -0.01 -11.48
N TYR A 25 5.71 -0.11 -12.16
CA TYR A 25 4.84 -1.28 -12.20
C TYR A 25 4.39 -1.51 -13.65
N GLU A 26 4.45 -2.76 -14.14
CA GLU A 26 4.12 -3.09 -15.54
C GLU A 26 4.84 -2.18 -16.57
N ASN A 27 6.14 -1.93 -16.35
CA ASN A 27 7.00 -1.05 -17.15
C ASN A 27 6.55 0.43 -17.23
N SER A 28 5.65 0.86 -16.34
CA SER A 28 5.14 2.23 -16.28
C SER A 28 5.41 2.85 -14.91
N GLU A 29 5.74 4.14 -14.88
CA GLU A 29 5.80 4.90 -13.64
C GLU A 29 4.41 5.08 -13.04
N VAL A 30 4.28 4.81 -11.75
CA VAL A 30 3.00 4.85 -11.03
C VAL A 30 3.07 5.82 -9.86
N VAL A 31 2.05 6.68 -9.79
CA VAL A 31 1.78 7.53 -8.62
C VAL A 31 0.49 7.03 -7.95
N PHE A 32 0.62 6.46 -6.76
CA PHE A 32 -0.53 6.00 -5.98
C PHE A 32 -1.25 7.20 -5.34
N ARG A 33 -2.37 7.63 -5.95
CA ARG A 33 -3.12 8.82 -5.53
C ARG A 33 -3.96 8.59 -4.27
N ASN A 34 -4.50 7.38 -4.14
CA ASN A 34 -5.34 6.93 -3.03
C ASN A 34 -5.45 5.39 -3.09
N PRO A 35 -6.02 4.75 -2.05
CA PRO A 35 -6.13 3.29 -2.02
C PRO A 35 -6.98 2.70 -3.15
N ARG A 36 -8.03 3.42 -3.60
CA ARG A 36 -8.88 2.98 -4.72
C ARG A 36 -8.07 2.90 -6.02
N HIS A 37 -7.27 3.91 -6.32
CA HIS A 37 -6.41 3.91 -7.50
C HIS A 37 -5.41 2.75 -7.49
N ALA A 38 -4.81 2.45 -6.33
CA ALA A 38 -3.91 1.32 -6.19
C ALA A 38 -4.60 -0.03 -6.51
N GLN A 39 -5.84 -0.21 -6.04
CA GLN A 39 -6.64 -1.40 -6.35
C GLN A 39 -7.03 -1.48 -7.83
N GLU A 40 -7.45 -0.36 -8.44
CA GLU A 40 -7.85 -0.29 -9.86
C GLU A 40 -6.71 -0.69 -10.81
N ILE A 41 -5.46 -0.45 -10.42
CA ILE A 41 -4.28 -0.85 -11.19
C ILE A 41 -3.70 -2.22 -10.76
N GLY A 42 -4.41 -2.97 -9.91
CA GLY A 42 -4.04 -4.35 -9.57
C GLY A 42 -3.20 -4.54 -8.31
N ILE A 43 -2.97 -3.49 -7.50
CA ILE A 43 -2.26 -3.60 -6.22
C ILE A 43 -3.23 -3.88 -5.07
N ALA A 44 -3.15 -5.09 -4.51
CA ALA A 44 -3.85 -5.49 -3.30
C ALA A 44 -2.88 -5.54 -2.11
N THR A 45 -3.30 -5.00 -0.96
CA THR A 45 -2.51 -5.07 0.28
C THR A 45 -3.18 -6.03 1.27
N VAL A 46 -2.42 -6.99 1.77
CA VAL A 46 -2.85 -7.87 2.86
C VAL A 46 -2.37 -7.28 4.17
N HIS A 47 -3.31 -6.92 5.05
CA HIS A 47 -3.00 -6.47 6.39
C HIS A 47 -2.85 -7.68 7.32
N GLN A 48 -1.79 -7.75 8.11
CA GLN A 48 -1.66 -8.78 9.14
C GLN A 48 -2.69 -8.50 10.27
N GLU A 49 -3.61 -9.45 10.38
CA GLU A 49 -4.73 -9.70 11.32
C GLU A 49 -5.56 -8.52 11.86
N LEU A 50 -6.81 -8.43 11.37
CA LEU A 50 -7.92 -8.28 12.31
C LEU A 50 -8.07 -9.63 13.03
N ASN A 51 -7.70 -9.67 14.32
CA ASN A 51 -8.27 -10.66 15.23
C ASN A 51 -9.77 -10.40 15.32
N LEU A 52 -10.54 -10.90 14.36
CA LEU A 52 -11.99 -10.94 14.47
C LEU A 52 -12.31 -12.09 15.44
N ALA A 53 -12.07 -11.87 16.73
CA ALA A 53 -12.68 -12.69 17.76
C ALA A 53 -14.19 -12.54 17.56
N SER A 54 -14.84 -13.60 17.09
CA SER A 54 -16.28 -13.70 17.13
C SER A 54 -16.73 -13.49 18.57
N ALA A 55 -17.60 -12.51 18.80
CA ALA A 55 -18.34 -12.45 20.05
C ALA A 55 -19.25 -13.68 20.11
N LEU A 56 -18.90 -14.61 21.01
CA LEU A 56 -19.58 -15.85 21.40
C LEU A 56 -19.58 -16.99 20.37
#